data_AF-A0A9J6B9X3-F1
#
_entry.id   AF-A0A9J6B9X3-F1
#
_cell.length_a   1.000
_cell.length_b   1.000
_cell.length_c   1.000
_cell.angle_alpha   90.00
_cell.angle_beta   90.00
_cell.angle_gamma   90.00
#
_symmetry.space_group_name_H-M   'P 1'
#
loop_
_entity.id
_entity.type
_entity.pdbx_description
1 polymer ?
#
loop_
_entity_poly.entity_id
_entity_poly.type
_entity_poly.pdbx_seq_one_letter_code
_entity_poly.pdbx_strand_id
1 'polypeptide(L)'
;MKILIFLLSILVPSMSQIIIQNGAINVTSDLCIELNKQRFDLAECCKYPQINYRSFFQGNCATECFGSRDICCSVGCIWRGSNVIDENNQIDTENIKQLLMKTVAHDEHWTDIIRNVVDECMDEFSALEKPVTLCKFPWHIIKVLGCVTRKSFLQCPKMKPIPECKITKQYVSECM
;
A
#
# COMPACT_ATOMS: atom_id res chain seq x y z
N MET A 1 -35.59 22.02 45.51
CA MET A 1 -35.34 21.15 46.69
C MET A 1 -35.12 19.73 46.18
N LYS A 2 -34.12 19.00 46.68
CA LYS A 2 -33.82 17.60 46.28
C LYS A 2 -34.76 16.62 46.99
N ILE A 3 -34.95 15.42 46.40
CA ILE A 3 -35.04 14.06 46.99
C ILE A 3 -35.58 13.14 45.86
N LEU A 4 -34.73 12.34 45.20
CA LEU A 4 -34.30 10.96 45.53
C LEU A 4 -35.32 9.89 45.05
N ILE A 5 -34.98 8.67 44.59
CA ILE A 5 -33.73 8.07 44.07
C ILE A 5 -34.07 6.66 43.51
N PHE A 6 -33.36 6.16 42.47
CA PHE A 6 -33.22 4.73 42.08
C PHE A 6 -34.53 4.00 41.66
N LEU A 7 -34.61 2.95 40.82
CA LEU A 7 -33.74 2.17 39.91
C LEU A 7 -34.71 1.66 38.77
N LEU A 8 -34.41 0.82 37.77
CA LEU A 8 -33.27 -0.05 37.42
C LEU A 8 -33.10 -0.04 35.86
N SER A 9 -32.31 -0.98 35.34
CA SER A 9 -31.92 -1.23 33.94
C SER A 9 -32.95 -1.96 33.06
N ILE A 10 -32.82 -1.85 31.73
CA ILE A 10 -32.65 -2.98 30.76
C ILE A 10 -32.53 -2.48 29.29
N LEU A 11 -31.47 -2.95 28.59
CA LEU A 11 -31.22 -3.03 27.12
C LEU A 11 -31.07 -1.76 26.22
N VAL A 12 -29.78 -1.47 25.99
CA VAL A 12 -29.04 -0.91 24.83
C VAL A 12 -29.41 -1.55 23.46
N PRO A 13 -29.17 -0.96 22.26
CA PRO A 13 -28.95 0.45 21.84
C PRO A 13 -29.93 0.93 20.73
N SER A 14 -29.80 2.20 20.33
CA SER A 14 -30.42 2.77 19.13
C SER A 14 -30.00 2.07 17.82
N MET A 15 -30.97 1.57 17.05
CA MET A 15 -30.75 1.12 15.67
C MET A 15 -30.36 2.30 14.76
N SER A 16 -29.11 2.33 14.29
CA SER A 16 -28.76 3.11 13.10
C SER A 16 -29.46 2.49 11.89
N GLN A 17 -30.22 3.30 11.15
CA GLN A 17 -31.05 2.82 10.04
C GLN A 17 -30.18 2.37 8.86
N ILE A 18 -30.19 1.07 8.56
CA ILE A 18 -29.57 0.54 7.33
C ILE A 18 -30.53 0.79 6.16
N ILE A 19 -30.26 1.84 5.38
CA ILE A 19 -30.95 2.07 4.10
C ILE A 19 -30.22 1.26 3.03
N ILE A 20 -30.72 0.07 2.73
CA ILE A 20 -30.28 -0.69 1.54
C ILE A 20 -31.06 -0.18 0.33
N GLN A 21 -30.43 0.68 -0.47
CA GLN A 21 -30.88 0.97 -1.83
C GLN A 21 -29.82 0.55 -2.85
N ASN A 22 -30.18 -0.46 -3.65
CA ASN A 22 -29.64 -0.75 -4.97
C ASN A 22 -28.11 -0.78 -5.17
N GLY A 23 -27.50 -1.89 -4.73
CA GLY A 23 -26.55 -2.62 -5.59
C GLY A 23 -25.13 -2.08 -5.78
N ALA A 24 -24.78 -0.91 -5.26
CA ALA A 24 -23.41 -0.40 -5.27
C ALA A 24 -23.09 0.38 -3.99
N ILE A 25 -22.88 -0.33 -2.87
CA ILE A 25 -22.30 0.31 -1.69
C ILE A 25 -20.83 0.60 -2.03
N ASN A 26 -20.52 1.87 -2.28
CA ASN A 26 -19.16 2.30 -2.58
C ASN A 26 -18.35 2.41 -1.27
N VAL A 27 -18.11 1.25 -0.63
CA VAL A 27 -17.47 1.12 0.68
C VAL A 27 -15.97 1.41 0.56
N THR A 28 -15.62 2.70 0.53
CA THR A 28 -14.56 3.15 1.44
C THR A 28 -15.28 3.41 2.76
N SER A 29 -15.22 2.45 3.68
CA SER A 29 -16.08 2.42 4.86
C SER A 29 -15.92 3.67 5.72
N ASP A 30 -16.98 4.09 6.40
CA ASP A 30 -16.90 5.18 7.39
C ASP A 30 -15.78 4.93 8.41
N LEU A 31 -15.55 3.66 8.76
CA LEU A 31 -14.41 3.20 9.56
C LEU A 31 -13.06 3.63 8.96
N CYS A 32 -12.83 3.39 7.67
CA CYS A 32 -11.59 3.82 7.00
C CYS A 32 -11.45 5.34 6.91
N ILE A 33 -12.55 6.07 6.80
CA ILE A 33 -12.56 7.53 6.85
C ILE A 33 -12.16 8.03 8.25
N GLU A 34 -12.74 7.48 9.32
CA GLU A 34 -12.41 7.88 10.70
C GLU A 34 -11.01 7.45 11.14
N LEU A 35 -10.54 6.26 10.74
CA LEU A 35 -9.17 5.79 10.99
C LEU A 35 -8.15 6.69 10.27
N ASN A 36 -8.42 7.10 9.03
CA ASN A 36 -7.52 7.97 8.26
C ASN A 36 -7.37 9.38 8.86
N LYS A 37 -8.36 9.90 9.60
CA LYS A 37 -8.24 11.18 10.32
C LYS A 37 -7.33 11.13 11.55
N GLN A 38 -7.08 9.94 12.09
CA GLN A 38 -6.42 9.72 13.38
C GLN A 38 -5.08 8.99 13.28
N ARG A 39 -4.73 8.47 12.09
CA ARG A 39 -3.45 7.79 11.87
C ARG A 39 -2.27 8.76 11.82
N PHE A 40 -1.10 8.25 12.16
CA PHE A 40 0.18 8.93 11.97
C PHE A 40 0.81 8.54 10.63
N ASP A 41 1.94 9.18 10.30
CA ASP A 41 2.84 8.67 9.28
C ASP A 41 3.37 7.28 9.67
N LEU A 42 3.48 6.37 8.70
CA LEU A 42 4.00 5.02 8.92
C LEU A 42 5.43 5.06 9.48
N ALA A 43 6.26 6.02 9.03
CA ALA A 43 7.64 6.21 9.48
C ALA A 43 7.72 6.69 10.94
N GLU A 44 6.69 7.37 11.44
CA GLU A 44 6.62 7.75 12.86
C GLU A 44 6.33 6.54 13.75
N CYS A 45 5.52 5.59 13.29
CA CYS A 45 5.15 4.41 14.06
C CYS A 45 6.15 3.26 13.97
N CYS A 46 6.80 3.13 12.81
CA CYS A 46 7.78 2.09 12.53
C CYS A 46 8.94 2.67 11.72
N LYS A 47 10.18 2.45 12.17
CA LYS A 47 11.35 2.65 11.29
C LYS A 47 11.46 1.47 10.33
N TYR A 48 10.68 1.51 9.26
CA TYR A 48 10.79 0.60 8.14
C TYR A 48 11.74 1.17 7.07
N PRO A 49 12.44 0.32 6.31
CA PRO A 49 13.31 0.75 5.22
C PRO A 49 12.50 1.47 4.15
N GLN A 50 12.87 2.71 3.88
CA GLN A 50 12.23 3.52 2.85
C GLN A 50 12.60 2.94 1.48
N ILE A 51 11.61 2.37 0.79
CA ILE A 51 11.78 1.89 -0.57
C ILE A 51 12.11 3.11 -1.44
N ASN A 52 13.36 3.21 -1.89
CA ASN A 52 13.81 4.35 -2.68
C ASN A 52 13.26 4.23 -4.11
N TYR A 53 12.01 4.65 -4.31
CA TYR A 53 11.36 4.56 -5.60
C TYR A 53 12.15 5.24 -6.74
N ARG A 54 13.03 6.22 -6.44
CA ARG A 54 13.92 6.84 -7.44
C ARG A 54 14.85 5.85 -8.14
N SER A 55 15.20 4.71 -7.55
CA SER A 55 15.98 3.69 -8.25
C SER A 55 15.21 2.98 -9.37
N PHE A 56 13.87 3.03 -9.34
CA PHE A 56 12.98 2.59 -10.42
C PHE A 56 12.73 3.70 -11.48
N PHE A 57 13.16 4.94 -11.22
CA PHE A 57 13.01 6.07 -12.13
C PHE A 57 14.36 6.43 -12.76
N GLN A 58 14.97 5.47 -13.46
CA GLN A 58 16.19 5.67 -14.25
C GLN A 58 15.83 5.87 -15.73
N GLY A 59 16.44 6.86 -16.38
CA GLY A 59 16.21 7.17 -17.80
C GLY A 59 15.94 8.65 -18.08
N ASN A 60 16.36 9.13 -19.25
CA ASN A 60 16.20 10.54 -19.65
C ASN A 60 14.85 10.77 -20.35
N CYS A 61 13.76 10.35 -19.71
CA CYS A 61 12.43 10.26 -20.31
C CYS A 61 11.81 11.61 -20.70
N ALA A 62 12.29 12.71 -20.11
CA ALA A 62 11.94 14.06 -20.54
C ALA A 62 12.40 14.36 -21.97
N THR A 63 13.45 13.70 -22.47
CA THR A 63 13.92 13.80 -23.86
C THR A 63 13.20 12.82 -24.77
N GLU A 64 13.04 11.55 -24.38
CA GLU A 64 12.38 10.52 -25.21
C GLU A 64 10.90 10.84 -25.47
N CYS A 65 10.20 11.40 -24.48
CA CYS A 65 8.79 11.78 -24.60
C CYS A 65 8.59 13.28 -24.83
N PHE A 66 9.63 14.02 -25.24
CA PHE A 66 9.52 15.45 -25.50
C PHE A 66 8.52 15.74 -26.63
N GLY A 67 7.58 16.66 -26.38
CA GLY A 67 6.48 16.98 -27.31
C GLY A 67 5.28 16.01 -27.25
N SER A 68 5.40 14.87 -26.57
CA SER A 68 4.27 13.99 -26.29
C SER A 68 3.46 14.51 -25.09
N ARG A 69 2.14 14.64 -25.24
CA ARG A 69 1.22 14.80 -24.10
C ARG A 69 0.76 13.45 -23.53
N ASP A 70 1.25 12.33 -24.09
CA ASP A 70 0.88 11.00 -23.62
C ASP A 70 1.66 10.61 -22.37
N ILE A 71 0.94 10.58 -21.24
CA ILE A 71 1.44 10.11 -19.95
C ILE A 71 1.99 8.67 -20.04
N CYS A 72 1.44 7.84 -20.94
CA CYS A 72 1.91 6.47 -21.14
C CYS A 72 3.31 6.39 -21.75
N CYS A 73 3.76 7.40 -22.52
CA CYS A 73 5.14 7.47 -23.00
C CYS A 73 6.09 7.65 -21.81
N SER A 74 5.88 8.69 -21.00
CA SER A 74 6.77 9.04 -19.87
C SER A 74 6.86 7.89 -18.88
N VAL A 75 5.71 7.30 -18.56
CA VAL A 75 5.58 6.08 -17.75
C VAL A 75 6.30 4.89 -18.38
N GLY A 76 6.03 4.56 -19.63
CA GLY A 76 6.65 3.41 -20.32
C GLY A 76 8.16 3.55 -20.52
N CYS A 77 8.68 4.77 -20.64
CA CYS A 77 10.12 5.04 -20.63
C CYS A 77 10.74 4.76 -19.26
N ILE A 78 10.15 5.29 -18.18
CA ILE A 78 10.60 5.09 -16.80
C ILE A 78 10.78 3.61 -16.45
N TRP A 79 9.83 2.78 -16.86
CA TRP A 79 9.81 1.36 -16.50
C TRP A 79 10.74 0.51 -17.37
N ARG A 80 10.91 0.86 -18.66
CA ARG A 80 11.98 0.28 -19.50
C ARG A 80 13.36 0.66 -18.97
N GLY A 81 13.56 1.92 -18.58
CA GLY A 81 14.85 2.40 -18.06
C GLY A 81 15.24 1.85 -16.68
N SER A 82 14.32 1.20 -15.96
CA SER A 82 14.59 0.45 -14.73
C SER A 82 14.65 -1.08 -14.94
N ASN A 83 14.54 -1.55 -16.18
CA ASN A 83 14.50 -2.98 -16.57
C ASN A 83 13.40 -3.79 -15.85
N VAL A 84 12.33 -3.17 -15.33
CA VAL A 84 11.20 -3.91 -14.72
C VAL A 84 10.20 -4.39 -15.77
N ILE A 85 10.44 -4.05 -17.04
CA ILE A 85 9.78 -4.55 -18.23
C ILE A 85 10.83 -5.29 -19.05
N ASP A 86 10.53 -6.53 -19.45
CA ASP A 86 11.40 -7.32 -20.32
C ASP A 86 11.28 -6.90 -21.81
N GLU A 87 12.05 -7.53 -22.69
CA GLU A 87 12.00 -7.29 -24.14
C GLU A 87 10.64 -7.63 -24.79
N ASN A 88 9.80 -8.42 -24.12
CA ASN A 88 8.48 -8.86 -24.56
C ASN A 88 7.33 -8.00 -24.00
N ASN A 89 7.63 -6.90 -23.29
CA ASN A 89 6.65 -6.07 -22.56
C ASN A 89 5.91 -6.81 -21.42
N GLN A 90 6.56 -7.79 -20.81
CA GLN A 90 6.12 -8.48 -19.60
C GLN A 90 6.79 -7.88 -18.36
N ILE A 91 6.23 -8.14 -17.18
CA ILE A 91 6.79 -7.71 -15.90
C ILE A 91 8.02 -8.59 -15.60
N ASP A 92 9.21 -8.00 -15.50
CA ASP A 92 10.39 -8.71 -14.95
C ASP A 92 10.23 -8.78 -13.42
N THR A 93 9.61 -9.86 -12.97
CA THR A 93 9.32 -10.09 -11.56
C THR A 93 10.60 -10.24 -10.73
N GLU A 94 11.63 -10.89 -11.28
CA GLU A 94 12.90 -11.13 -10.60
C GLU A 94 13.68 -9.82 -10.40
N ASN A 95 13.78 -8.96 -11.41
CA ASN A 95 14.42 -7.66 -11.24
C ASN A 95 13.64 -6.76 -10.26
N ILE A 96 12.30 -6.83 -10.21
CA ILE A 96 11.52 -6.14 -9.17
C ILE A 96 11.88 -6.65 -7.78
N LYS A 97 11.98 -7.97 -7.57
CA LYS A 97 12.43 -8.56 -6.29
C LYS A 97 13.82 -8.02 -5.92
N GLN A 98 14.77 -8.04 -6.86
CA GLN A 98 16.13 -7.53 -6.63
C GLN A 98 16.17 -6.03 -6.31
N LEU A 99 15.37 -5.20 -6.98
CA LEU A 99 15.27 -3.76 -6.69
C LEU A 99 14.68 -3.49 -5.30
N LEU A 100 13.69 -4.27 -4.87
CA LEU A 100 13.12 -4.18 -3.53
C LEU A 100 14.12 -4.66 -2.45
N MET A 101 14.79 -5.79 -2.67
CA MET A 101 15.79 -6.32 -1.73
C MET A 101 17.01 -5.41 -1.54
N LYS A 102 17.40 -4.63 -2.57
CA LYS A 102 18.45 -3.59 -2.44
C LYS A 102 18.12 -2.53 -1.38
N THR A 103 16.85 -2.32 -1.05
CA THR A 103 16.44 -1.33 -0.02
C THR A 103 16.75 -1.78 1.42
N VAL A 104 17.03 -3.07 1.62
CA VAL A 104 17.29 -3.68 2.94
C VAL A 104 18.62 -4.39 3.08
N ALA A 105 19.48 -4.34 2.06
CA ALA A 105 20.77 -5.05 2.01
C ALA A 105 21.75 -4.70 3.15
N HIS A 106 21.42 -3.72 4.01
CA HIS A 106 22.22 -3.28 5.16
C HIS A 106 21.43 -3.31 6.49
N ASP A 107 20.23 -3.90 6.51
CA ASP A 107 19.42 -4.07 7.72
C ASP A 107 18.98 -5.54 7.86
N GLU A 108 19.72 -6.29 8.67
CA GLU A 108 19.48 -7.72 8.91
C GLU A 108 18.11 -7.99 9.55
N HIS A 109 17.58 -7.05 10.37
CA HIS A 109 16.27 -7.22 10.99
C HIS A 109 15.12 -7.13 9.98
N TRP A 110 15.32 -6.41 8.88
CA TRP A 110 14.33 -6.27 7.83
C TRP A 110 14.57 -7.20 6.64
N THR A 111 15.79 -7.71 6.43
CA THR A 111 16.14 -8.52 5.27
C THR A 111 15.21 -9.73 5.07
N ASP A 112 14.99 -10.54 6.10
CA ASP A 112 14.12 -11.72 5.98
C ASP A 112 12.63 -11.36 5.92
N ILE A 113 12.20 -10.32 6.64
CA ILE A 113 10.83 -9.80 6.59
C ILE A 113 10.49 -9.32 5.18
N ILE A 114 11.36 -8.49 4.59
CA ILE A 114 11.15 -7.95 3.25
C ILE A 114 11.24 -9.05 2.20
N ARG A 115 12.15 -10.03 2.32
CA ARG A 115 12.18 -11.18 1.38
C ARG A 115 10.83 -11.89 1.33
N ASN A 116 10.33 -12.32 2.49
CA ASN A 116 9.05 -13.02 2.58
C ASN A 116 7.88 -12.17 2.09
N VAL A 117 7.84 -10.89 2.48
CA VAL A 117 6.80 -9.93 2.04
C VAL A 117 6.84 -9.70 0.53
N VAL A 118 8.03 -9.58 -0.05
CA VAL A 118 8.23 -9.41 -1.49
C VAL A 118 7.76 -10.66 -2.23
N ASP A 119 8.15 -11.86 -1.79
CA ASP A 119 7.68 -13.11 -2.38
C ASP A 119 6.14 -13.23 -2.32
N GLU A 120 5.53 -13.04 -1.14
CA GLU A 120 4.07 -13.04 -0.98
C GLU A 120 3.35 -12.04 -1.90
N CYS A 121 3.88 -10.81 -2.03
CA CYS A 121 3.27 -9.79 -2.88
C CYS A 121 3.46 -10.10 -4.38
N MET A 122 4.59 -10.65 -4.78
CA MET A 122 4.79 -11.05 -6.18
C MET A 122 3.91 -12.25 -6.55
N ASP A 123 3.68 -13.19 -5.63
CA ASP A 123 2.77 -14.32 -5.82
C ASP A 123 1.29 -13.86 -5.92
N GLU A 124 0.86 -12.92 -5.06
CA GLU A 124 -0.48 -12.28 -5.14
C GLU A 124 -0.73 -11.61 -6.51
N PHE A 125 0.35 -11.14 -7.15
CA PHE A 125 0.33 -10.47 -8.45
C PHE A 125 0.88 -11.31 -9.61
N SER A 126 1.14 -12.61 -9.43
CA SER A 126 1.59 -13.53 -10.49
C SER A 126 0.59 -13.62 -11.66
N ALA A 127 -0.71 -13.54 -11.37
CA ALA A 127 -1.78 -13.49 -12.38
C ALA A 127 -1.76 -12.23 -13.29
N LEU A 128 -0.81 -11.31 -13.09
CA LEU A 128 -0.58 -10.14 -13.92
C LEU A 128 0.30 -10.40 -15.17
N GLU A 129 0.78 -11.63 -15.39
CA GLU A 129 1.57 -12.11 -16.55
C GLU A 129 0.86 -12.03 -17.93
N LYS A 130 -0.14 -11.17 -18.10
CA LYS A 130 -0.70 -10.84 -19.42
C LYS A 130 0.06 -9.63 -19.98
N PRO A 131 0.27 -9.53 -21.31
CA PRO A 131 0.99 -8.41 -21.91
C PRO A 131 0.38 -7.09 -21.45
N VAL A 132 1.15 -6.35 -20.64
CA VAL A 132 0.65 -5.18 -19.96
C VAL A 132 0.78 -4.01 -20.91
N THR A 133 -0.32 -3.34 -21.24
CA THR A 133 -0.19 -2.10 -22.02
C THR A 133 0.61 -1.10 -21.18
N LEU A 134 1.54 -0.37 -21.80
CA LEU A 134 2.45 0.54 -21.09
C LEU A 134 1.71 1.57 -20.19
N CYS A 135 0.48 1.95 -20.59
CA CYS A 135 -0.45 2.75 -19.78
C CYS A 135 -0.94 2.08 -18.48
N LYS A 136 -1.11 0.75 -18.47
CA LYS A 136 -1.62 -0.03 -17.33
C LYS A 136 -0.50 -0.49 -16.40
N PHE A 137 0.72 -0.65 -16.91
CA PHE A 137 1.90 -1.04 -16.14
C PHE A 137 2.11 -0.28 -14.80
N PRO A 138 1.99 1.06 -14.70
CA PRO A 138 2.18 1.76 -13.43
C PRO A 138 1.20 1.28 -12.34
N TRP A 139 -0.03 0.90 -12.69
CA TRP A 139 -0.99 0.35 -11.72
C TRP A 139 -0.58 -1.01 -11.16
N HIS A 140 0.23 -1.76 -11.90
CA HIS A 140 0.68 -3.10 -11.49
C HIS A 140 1.83 -2.95 -10.48
N ILE A 141 2.80 -2.09 -10.79
CA ILE A 141 3.87 -1.74 -9.84
C ILE A 141 3.32 -1.04 -8.60
N ILE A 142 2.41 -0.06 -8.72
CA ILE A 142 1.79 0.61 -7.57
C ILE A 142 1.12 -0.40 -6.62
N LYS A 143 0.47 -1.45 -7.15
CA LYS A 143 -0.10 -2.52 -6.33
C LYS A 143 0.95 -3.35 -5.61
N VAL A 144 2.01 -3.79 -6.30
CA VAL A 144 3.16 -4.51 -5.69
C VAL A 144 3.78 -3.66 -4.56
N LEU A 145 4.10 -2.40 -4.84
CA LEU A 145 4.72 -1.48 -3.88
C LEU A 145 3.80 -1.18 -2.68
N GLY A 146 2.49 -1.04 -2.93
CA GLY A 146 1.47 -0.89 -1.89
C GLY A 146 1.38 -2.12 -0.99
N CYS A 147 1.31 -3.31 -1.58
CA CYS A 147 1.33 -4.59 -0.86
C CYS A 147 2.58 -4.73 0.02
N VAL A 148 3.77 -4.48 -0.56
CA VAL A 148 5.03 -4.56 0.17
C VAL A 148 5.02 -3.58 1.34
N THR A 149 4.75 -2.28 1.09
CA THR A 149 4.66 -1.26 2.15
C THR A 149 3.70 -1.65 3.26
N ARG A 150 2.50 -2.13 2.91
CA ARG A 150 1.46 -2.57 3.85
C ARG A 150 1.94 -3.74 4.70
N LYS A 151 2.34 -4.86 4.08
CA LYS A 151 2.75 -6.07 4.80
C LYS A 151 4.00 -5.84 5.65
N SER A 152 5.00 -5.11 5.13
CA SER A 152 6.19 -4.73 5.89
C SER A 152 5.84 -3.93 7.15
N PHE A 153 4.94 -2.96 7.06
CA PHE A 153 4.50 -2.19 8.22
C PHE A 153 3.76 -3.07 9.25
N LEU A 154 2.90 -3.98 8.80
CA LEU A 154 2.17 -4.90 9.69
C LEU A 154 3.11 -5.88 10.42
N GLN A 155 4.21 -6.30 9.77
CA GLN A 155 5.27 -7.17 10.32
C GLN A 155 6.39 -6.40 11.06
N CYS A 156 6.26 -5.08 11.25
CA CYS A 156 7.32 -4.26 11.85
C CYS A 156 7.84 -4.81 13.20
N PRO A 157 9.15 -5.11 13.34
CA PRO A 157 9.69 -5.75 14.54
C PRO A 157 9.80 -4.79 15.74
N LYS A 158 9.78 -3.47 15.51
CA LYS A 158 9.95 -2.42 16.52
C LYS A 158 8.89 -1.32 16.40
N MET A 159 7.63 -1.72 16.31
CA MET A 159 6.46 -0.81 16.31
C MET A 159 6.39 -0.04 17.63
N LYS A 160 6.19 1.29 17.59
CA LYS A 160 6.00 2.11 18.80
C LYS A 160 4.69 1.72 19.51
N PRO A 161 4.70 1.48 20.85
CA PRO A 161 3.52 1.01 21.59
C PRO A 161 2.52 2.14 21.97
N ILE A 162 2.41 3.19 21.16
CA ILE A 162 1.53 4.35 21.42
C ILE A 162 0.14 4.18 20.78
N PRO A 163 -0.94 4.78 21.30
CA PRO A 163 -2.31 4.62 20.80
C PRO A 163 -2.48 4.90 19.29
N GLU A 164 -1.84 5.96 18.81
CA GLU A 164 -1.90 6.44 17.43
C GLU A 164 -1.32 5.41 16.46
N CYS A 165 -0.31 4.65 16.90
CA CYS A 165 0.28 3.57 16.12
C CYS A 165 -0.55 2.28 16.13
N LYS A 166 -1.43 2.09 17.12
CA LYS A 166 -2.46 1.03 17.08
C LYS A 166 -3.53 1.37 16.04
N ILE A 167 -4.02 2.61 16.03
CA ILE A 167 -4.96 3.13 15.01
C ILE A 167 -4.33 3.04 13.61
N THR A 168 -3.08 3.45 13.47
CA THR A 168 -2.34 3.36 12.19
C THR A 168 -2.18 1.90 11.74
N LYS A 169 -1.87 0.96 12.65
CA LYS A 169 -1.82 -0.47 12.32
C LYS A 169 -3.18 -1.03 11.91
N GLN A 170 -4.27 -0.60 12.56
CA GLN A 170 -5.63 -0.99 12.16
C GLN A 170 -5.96 -0.47 10.76
N TYR A 171 -5.71 0.82 10.48
CA TYR A 171 -5.90 1.42 9.16
C TYR A 171 -5.16 0.66 8.06
N VAL A 172 -3.86 0.37 8.26
CA VAL A 172 -3.05 -0.37 7.26
C VAL A 172 -3.55 -1.81 7.08
N SER A 173 -4.13 -2.42 8.11
CA SER A 173 -4.70 -3.78 8.02
C SER A 173 -6.03 -3.81 7.28
N GLU A 174 -6.91 -2.83 7.49
CA GLU A 174 -8.32 -2.87 7.08
C GLU A 174 -8.65 -1.99 5.85
N CYS A 175 -7.80 -1.01 5.53
CA CYS A 175 -8.11 0.09 4.60
C CYS A 175 -7.06 0.35 3.52
N MET A 176 -5.94 -0.35 3.55
CA MET A 176 -4.87 -0.35 2.54
C MET A 176 -4.72 -1.75 1.93
#